data_AF-A0A167R5E5-F1
#
_entry.id   AF-A0A167R5E5-F1
#
_cell.length_a   1.000
_cell.length_b   1.000
_cell.length_c   1.000
_cell.angle_alpha   90.00
_cell.angle_beta   90.00
_cell.angle_gamma   90.00
#
_symmetry.space_group_name_H-M   'P 1'
#
loop_
_entity.id
_entity.type
_entity.pdbx_description
1 polymer ?
#
loop_
_entity_poly.entity_id
_entity_poly.type
_entity_poly.pdbx_seq_one_letter_code
_entity_poly.pdbx_strand_id
1 'polypeptide(L)'
;MNKIRFARFATSAVVRQQPERAIARPRADVGGPIEFSQPPYDPQLGDYPILPAVSRQWRKPGDQWWDSQGRRNFGEPVHEQDEALTVWAPDVYPISGPSAVFQFSLAVLGFIGFGFFLSTIRPERPAVPREYPYDGLAEQLGGQINKANTGEEVEE
;
A
#
# COMPACT_ATOMS: atom_id res chain seq x y z
N MET A 1 -50.67 -17.21 -66.82
CA MET A 1 -49.94 -15.97 -66.48
C MET A 1 -49.94 -15.84 -64.95
N ASN A 2 -48.81 -16.12 -64.29
CA ASN A 2 -48.50 -15.71 -62.92
C ASN A 2 -47.05 -16.13 -62.62
N LYS A 3 -46.15 -15.15 -62.50
CA LYS A 3 -44.73 -15.37 -62.16
C LYS A 3 -44.57 -15.24 -60.66
N ILE A 4 -44.25 -16.34 -59.96
CA ILE A 4 -43.87 -16.32 -58.55
C ILE A 4 -42.37 -16.00 -58.49
N ARG A 5 -42.02 -14.85 -57.89
CA ARG A 5 -40.63 -14.49 -57.60
C ARG A 5 -40.30 -14.91 -56.17
N PHE A 6 -39.35 -15.83 -56.02
CA PHE A 6 -38.74 -16.14 -54.73
C PHE A 6 -37.62 -15.15 -54.44
N ALA A 7 -37.77 -14.37 -53.37
CA ALA A 7 -36.69 -13.56 -52.83
C ALA A 7 -35.76 -14.46 -52.00
N ARG A 8 -34.48 -14.53 -52.39
CA ARG A 8 -33.42 -15.12 -51.55
C ARG A 8 -32.94 -14.05 -50.58
N PHE A 9 -33.22 -14.22 -49.29
CA PHE A 9 -32.56 -13.45 -48.24
C PHE A 9 -31.23 -14.15 -47.91
N ALA A 10 -30.12 -13.50 -48.23
CA ALA A 10 -28.80 -13.91 -47.76
C ALA A 10 -28.68 -13.51 -46.29
N THR A 11 -28.59 -14.50 -45.41
CA THR A 11 -28.33 -14.32 -43.98
C THR A 11 -26.89 -13.84 -43.82
N SER A 12 -26.70 -12.54 -43.63
CA SER A 12 -25.43 -12.00 -43.13
C SER A 12 -25.32 -12.36 -41.66
N ALA A 13 -24.36 -13.22 -41.31
CA ALA A 13 -24.02 -13.51 -39.92
C ALA A 13 -23.27 -12.31 -39.35
N VAL A 14 -24.02 -11.33 -38.84
CA VAL A 14 -23.48 -10.30 -37.95
C VAL A 14 -23.05 -11.02 -36.67
N VAL A 15 -21.73 -11.13 -36.47
CA VAL A 15 -21.14 -11.50 -35.18
C VAL A 15 -21.65 -10.50 -34.16
N ARG A 16 -22.64 -10.94 -33.39
CA ARG A 16 -23.22 -10.20 -32.28
C ARG A 16 -22.15 -10.14 -31.20
N GLN A 17 -21.30 -9.11 -31.23
CA GLN A 17 -20.48 -8.75 -30.07
C GLN A 17 -21.43 -8.66 -28.89
N GLN A 18 -21.26 -9.56 -27.93
CA GLN A 18 -22.01 -9.46 -26.68
C GLN A 18 -21.63 -8.13 -26.05
N PRO A 19 -22.59 -7.30 -25.61
CA PRO A 19 -22.22 -6.13 -24.83
C PRO A 19 -21.53 -6.67 -23.58
N GLU A 20 -20.29 -6.24 -23.36
CA GLU A 20 -19.61 -6.41 -22.08
C GLU A 20 -20.63 -6.11 -21.00
N ARG A 21 -20.99 -7.13 -20.21
CA ARG A 21 -21.65 -6.88 -18.95
C ARG A 21 -20.59 -6.16 -18.13
N ALA A 22 -20.62 -4.83 -18.16
CA ALA A 22 -19.89 -3.99 -17.23
C ALA A 22 -20.29 -4.48 -15.84
N ILE A 23 -19.43 -5.30 -15.24
CA ILE A 23 -19.50 -5.63 -13.83
C ILE A 23 -19.46 -4.27 -13.15
N ALA A 24 -20.56 -3.90 -12.50
CA ALA A 24 -20.69 -2.62 -11.83
C ALA A 24 -19.46 -2.44 -10.93
N ARG A 25 -18.61 -1.46 -11.24
CA ARG A 25 -17.43 -1.17 -10.43
C ARG A 25 -17.95 -0.80 -9.04
N PRO A 26 -17.59 -1.52 -7.97
CA PRO A 26 -17.94 -1.09 -6.64
C PRO A 26 -17.35 0.32 -6.45
N ARG A 27 -18.17 1.20 -5.91
CA ARG A 27 -17.77 2.55 -5.50
C ARG A 27 -16.49 2.43 -4.67
N ALA A 28 -15.45 3.19 -5.02
CA ALA A 28 -14.11 3.15 -4.42
C ALA A 28 -14.07 3.74 -2.98
N ASP A 29 -15.11 3.47 -2.21
CA ASP A 29 -15.39 4.03 -0.91
C ASP A 29 -15.69 2.85 0.01
N VAL A 30 -14.60 2.39 0.65
CA VAL A 30 -14.54 1.51 1.83
C VAL A 30 -14.58 -0.01 1.55
N GLY A 31 -13.39 -0.63 1.56
CA GLY A 31 -13.21 -2.04 1.97
C GLY A 31 -13.29 -3.13 0.89
N GLY A 32 -13.39 -2.77 -0.39
CA GLY A 32 -13.38 -3.75 -1.48
C GLY A 32 -12.00 -4.39 -1.70
N PRO A 33 -11.94 -5.60 -2.29
CA PRO A 33 -10.67 -6.20 -2.69
C PRO A 33 -9.89 -5.26 -3.59
N ILE A 34 -8.62 -5.01 -3.27
CA ILE A 34 -7.73 -4.30 -4.19
C ILE A 34 -7.49 -5.24 -5.37
N GLU A 35 -8.04 -4.86 -6.52
CA GLU A 35 -7.75 -5.47 -7.80
C GLU A 35 -6.44 -4.88 -8.32
N PHE A 36 -5.44 -5.73 -8.53
CA PHE A 36 -4.19 -5.30 -9.12
C PHE A 36 -4.42 -4.96 -10.60
N SER A 37 -3.84 -3.86 -11.07
CA SER A 37 -3.95 -3.43 -12.47
C SER A 37 -3.25 -4.44 -13.38
N GLN A 38 -4.02 -5.30 -14.04
CA GLN A 38 -3.51 -6.21 -15.06
C GLN A 38 -3.66 -5.60 -16.46
N PRO A 39 -2.70 -5.84 -17.37
CA PRO A 39 -2.88 -5.49 -18.78
C PRO A 39 -4.03 -6.32 -19.38
N PRO A 40 -4.83 -5.76 -20.31
CA PRO A 40 -5.99 -6.44 -20.88
C PRO A 40 -5.65 -7.69 -21.71
N TYR A 41 -4.38 -7.85 -22.11
CA TYR A 41 -3.88 -9.01 -22.84
C TYR A 41 -2.36 -9.13 -22.65
N ASP A 42 -1.91 -10.25 -22.09
CA ASP A 42 -0.49 -10.63 -22.05
C ASP A 42 -0.19 -11.61 -23.19
N PRO A 43 0.61 -11.23 -24.20
CA PRO A 43 1.00 -12.13 -25.29
C PRO A 43 1.74 -13.39 -24.83
N GLN A 44 2.36 -13.39 -23.65
CA GLN A 44 3.08 -14.55 -23.11
C GLN A 44 2.14 -15.63 -22.54
N LEU A 45 0.89 -15.27 -22.27
CA LEU A 45 -0.09 -16.12 -21.61
C LEU A 45 -0.70 -17.20 -22.54
N GLY A 46 -0.62 -16.99 -23.87
CA GLY A 46 -1.17 -17.92 -24.86
C GLY A 46 -2.69 -18.11 -24.71
N ASP A 47 -3.11 -19.36 -24.57
CA ASP A 47 -4.53 -19.75 -24.42
C ASP A 47 -4.99 -19.87 -22.96
N TYR A 48 -4.16 -19.48 -21.99
CA TYR A 48 -4.52 -19.56 -20.58
C TYR A 48 -5.57 -18.49 -20.23
N PRO A 49 -6.59 -18.80 -19.40
CA PRO A 49 -7.65 -17.85 -19.08
C PRO A 49 -7.11 -16.64 -18.32
N ILE A 50 -7.63 -15.45 -18.64
CA ILE A 50 -7.34 -14.21 -17.91
C ILE A 50 -8.26 -14.17 -16.68
N LEU A 51 -7.66 -14.25 -15.49
CA LEU A 51 -8.38 -14.18 -14.22
C LEU A 51 -8.25 -12.78 -13.61
N PRO A 52 -9.20 -12.36 -12.75
CA PRO A 52 -9.04 -11.11 -12.00
C PRO A 52 -7.90 -11.24 -10.98
N ALA A 53 -7.01 -10.26 -10.95
CA ALA A 53 -5.90 -10.23 -10.00
C ALA A 53 -6.35 -9.77 -8.63
N VAL A 54 -6.98 -10.69 -7.88
CA VAL A 54 -7.46 -10.46 -6.54
C VAL A 54 -6.78 -11.45 -5.60
N SER A 55 -6.16 -10.93 -4.53
CA SER A 55 -5.52 -11.77 -3.51
C SER A 55 -6.53 -12.71 -2.85
N ARG A 56 -6.12 -13.96 -2.61
CA ARG A 56 -6.91 -14.96 -1.89
C ARG A 56 -7.15 -14.57 -0.43
N GLN A 57 -6.40 -13.61 0.12
CA GLN A 57 -6.62 -13.09 1.48
C GLN A 57 -8.00 -12.44 1.65
N TRP A 58 -8.62 -11.96 0.57
CA TRP A 58 -9.99 -11.43 0.59
C TRP A 58 -11.08 -12.50 0.69
N ARG A 59 -10.73 -13.76 0.42
CA ARG A 59 -11.68 -14.88 0.56
C ARG A 59 -11.97 -15.13 2.03
N LYS A 60 -13.21 -15.48 2.34
CA LYS A 60 -13.61 -15.81 3.71
C LYS A 60 -12.76 -16.98 4.26
N PRO A 61 -12.18 -16.85 5.46
CA PRO A 61 -11.51 -17.99 6.11
C PRO A 61 -12.53 -19.06 6.51
N GLY A 62 -12.13 -20.33 6.53
CA GLY A 62 -12.94 -21.46 7.00
C GLY A 62 -12.86 -22.72 6.14
N ASP A 63 -13.64 -23.74 6.49
CA ASP A 63 -13.57 -25.10 5.94
C ASP A 63 -14.30 -25.30 4.60
N GLN A 64 -14.76 -24.21 3.97
CA GLN A 64 -15.43 -24.25 2.66
C GLN A 64 -14.48 -24.52 1.49
N TRP A 65 -13.17 -24.49 1.76
CA TRP A 65 -12.12 -24.66 0.77
C TRP A 65 -11.54 -26.07 0.85
N TRP A 66 -11.25 -26.67 -0.31
CA TRP A 66 -10.53 -27.95 -0.35
C TRP A 66 -9.13 -27.82 0.28
N ASP A 67 -8.41 -26.75 -0.04
CA ASP A 67 -7.22 -26.32 0.69
C ASP A 67 -7.59 -25.14 1.59
N SER A 68 -7.75 -25.43 2.88
CA SER A 68 -8.13 -24.43 3.89
C SER A 68 -7.04 -23.39 4.14
N GLN A 69 -5.76 -23.76 3.98
CA GLN A 69 -4.63 -22.84 4.19
C GLN A 69 -4.50 -21.88 3.00
N GLY A 70 -4.54 -22.42 1.77
CA GLY A 70 -4.45 -21.65 0.54
C GLY A 70 -5.75 -20.95 0.13
N ARG A 71 -6.88 -21.23 0.81
CA ARG A 71 -8.23 -20.77 0.47
C ARG A 71 -8.61 -21.07 -0.99
N ARG A 72 -8.33 -22.29 -1.43
CA ARG A 72 -8.45 -22.74 -2.83
C ARG A 72 -9.27 -24.02 -2.96
N ASN A 73 -10.05 -24.13 -4.05
CA ASN A 73 -10.76 -25.35 -4.39
C ASN A 73 -9.97 -26.23 -5.37
N PHE A 74 -10.18 -27.54 -5.33
CA PHE A 74 -9.55 -28.46 -6.28
C PHE A 74 -10.08 -28.22 -7.70
N GLY A 75 -9.20 -28.11 -8.68
CA GLY A 75 -9.55 -27.88 -10.09
C GLY A 75 -9.97 -26.43 -10.43
N GLU A 76 -9.87 -25.50 -9.48
CA GLU A 76 -10.05 -24.07 -9.74
C GLU A 76 -8.92 -23.56 -10.65
N PRO A 77 -9.21 -22.79 -11.72
CA PRO A 77 -8.17 -22.17 -12.53
C PRO A 77 -7.35 -21.20 -11.67
N VAL A 78 -6.04 -21.24 -11.84
CA VAL A 78 -5.07 -20.46 -11.06
C VAL A 78 -4.79 -19.15 -11.78
N HIS A 79 -4.49 -18.05 -11.09
CA HIS A 79 -4.09 -16.81 -11.77
C HIS A 79 -2.65 -16.93 -12.29
N GLU A 80 -2.27 -16.28 -13.41
CA GLU A 80 -0.89 -16.42 -13.92
C GLU A 80 0.18 -16.05 -12.89
N GLN A 81 -0.06 -14.99 -12.13
CA GLN A 81 0.78 -14.49 -11.03
C GLN A 81 0.30 -15.01 -9.67
N ASP A 82 0.00 -16.30 -9.56
CA ASP A 82 -0.59 -16.87 -8.35
C ASP A 82 0.22 -16.61 -7.10
N GLU A 83 1.55 -16.72 -7.20
CA GLU A 83 2.50 -16.55 -6.09
C GLU A 83 2.31 -15.22 -5.36
N ALA A 84 2.02 -14.14 -6.10
CA ALA A 84 1.79 -12.81 -5.56
C ALA A 84 0.36 -12.61 -5.01
N LEU A 85 -0.59 -13.49 -5.37
CA LEU A 85 -1.99 -13.43 -4.98
C LEU A 85 -2.38 -14.51 -3.96
N THR A 86 -1.42 -15.32 -3.51
CA THR A 86 -1.67 -16.33 -2.48
C THR A 86 -1.94 -15.70 -1.11
N VAL A 87 -2.39 -16.53 -0.17
CA VAL A 87 -2.50 -16.13 1.24
C VAL A 87 -1.13 -15.83 1.86
N TRP A 88 -0.07 -16.44 1.32
CA TRP A 88 1.31 -16.30 1.79
C TRP A 88 2.04 -15.08 1.23
N ALA A 89 1.44 -14.40 0.26
CA ALA A 89 1.94 -13.14 -0.26
C ALA A 89 1.88 -12.03 0.82
N PRO A 90 2.54 -10.88 0.58
CA PRO A 90 2.38 -9.71 1.44
C PRO A 90 0.90 -9.38 1.69
N ASP A 91 0.60 -8.96 2.91
CA ASP A 91 -0.78 -8.72 3.35
C ASP A 91 -1.42 -7.55 2.60
N VAL A 92 -2.68 -7.72 2.18
CA VAL A 92 -3.43 -6.73 1.42
C VAL A 92 -4.36 -5.97 2.36
N TYR A 93 -4.20 -4.65 2.37
CA TYR A 93 -4.97 -3.74 3.21
C TYR A 93 -5.98 -2.93 2.37
N PRO A 94 -7.15 -2.52 2.92
CA PRO A 94 -8.19 -1.82 2.17
C PRO A 94 -7.89 -0.33 1.88
N ILE A 95 -6.76 0.19 2.35
CA ILE A 95 -6.35 1.59 2.18
C ILE A 95 -5.43 1.70 0.95
N SER A 96 -5.50 2.77 0.18
CA SER A 96 -4.54 2.95 -0.92
C SER A 96 -3.15 3.27 -0.39
N GLY A 97 -2.11 2.71 -1.01
CA GLY A 97 -0.71 2.95 -0.63
C GLY A 97 -0.35 4.44 -0.51
N PRO A 98 -0.70 5.30 -1.49
CA PRO A 98 -0.44 6.73 -1.40
C PRO A 98 -1.14 7.42 -0.21
N SER A 99 -2.37 7.03 0.10
CA SER A 99 -3.12 7.57 1.23
C SER A 99 -2.50 7.15 2.58
N ALA A 100 -2.11 5.87 2.69
CA ALA A 100 -1.46 5.36 3.90
C ALA A 100 -0.13 6.08 4.18
N VAL A 101 0.71 6.25 3.16
CA VAL A 101 1.99 6.98 3.28
C VAL A 101 1.76 8.46 3.62
N PHE A 102 0.75 9.08 3.02
CA PHE A 102 0.41 10.47 3.32
C PHE A 102 -0.04 10.64 4.78
N GLN A 103 -0.96 9.81 5.26
CA GLN A 103 -1.46 9.89 6.64
C GLN A 103 -0.35 9.61 7.66
N PHE A 104 0.48 8.60 7.40
CA PHE A 104 1.61 8.27 8.26
C PHE A 104 2.65 9.39 8.30
N SER A 105 3.05 9.92 7.13
CA SER A 105 4.02 11.01 7.07
C SER A 105 3.50 12.28 7.74
N LEU A 106 2.22 12.61 7.56
CA LEU A 106 1.58 13.74 8.23
C LEU A 106 1.62 13.58 9.76
N ALA A 107 1.35 12.39 10.29
CA ALA A 107 1.40 12.14 11.73
C ALA A 107 2.83 12.28 12.27
N VAL A 108 3.82 11.69 11.61
CA VAL A 108 5.23 11.75 12.01
C VAL A 108 5.76 13.19 11.95
N LEU A 109 5.51 13.90 10.85
CA LEU A 109 5.93 15.30 10.69
C LEU A 109 5.22 16.22 11.68
N GLY A 110 3.93 15.99 11.94
CA GLY A 110 3.18 16.73 12.96
C GLY A 110 3.80 16.55 14.35
N PHE A 111 4.15 15.33 14.72
CA PHE A 111 4.78 15.04 16.01
C PHE A 111 6.17 15.66 16.15
N ILE A 112 7.04 15.48 15.15
CA ILE A 112 8.41 16.03 15.16
C ILE A 112 8.36 17.56 15.10
N GLY A 113 7.54 18.12 14.22
CA GLY A 113 7.37 19.57 14.08
C GLY A 113 6.85 20.21 15.36
N PHE A 114 5.89 19.56 16.03
CA PHE A 114 5.40 20.02 17.34
C PHE A 114 6.49 19.95 18.42
N GLY A 115 7.24 18.85 18.51
CA GLY A 115 8.35 18.73 19.46
C GLY A 115 9.46 19.76 19.21
N PHE A 116 9.79 20.01 17.94
CA PHE A 116 10.74 21.05 17.56
C PHE A 116 10.23 22.44 17.92
N PHE A 117 8.98 22.75 17.63
CA PHE A 117 8.36 24.04 18.02
C PHE A 117 8.38 24.25 19.54
N LEU A 118 8.06 23.21 20.32
CA LEU A 118 8.17 23.29 21.79
C LEU A 118 9.60 23.53 22.27
N SER A 119 10.61 23.07 21.53
CA SER A 119 12.01 23.28 21.88
C SER A 119 12.44 24.74 21.72
N THR A 120 11.86 25.48 20.77
CA THR A 120 12.23 26.89 20.52
C THR A 120 11.58 27.86 21.50
N ILE A 121 10.40 27.53 22.04
CA ILE A 121 9.69 28.36 23.02
C ILE A 121 10.02 28.01 24.48
N ARG A 122 10.87 27.01 24.70
CA ARG A 122 11.21 26.56 26.05
C ARG A 122 11.94 27.69 26.80
N PRO A 123 11.49 28.08 28.00
CA PRO A 123 12.19 29.06 28.80
C PRO A 123 13.56 28.52 29.23
N GLU A 124 14.52 29.43 29.37
CA GLU A 124 15.84 29.07 29.89
C GLU A 124 15.73 28.49 31.30
N ARG A 125 16.64 27.57 31.62
CA ARG A 125 16.67 26.94 32.94
C ARG A 125 16.93 28.02 34.00
N PRO A 126 16.08 28.16 35.04
CA PRO A 126 16.24 29.20 36.07
C PRO A 126 17.37 28.91 37.08
N ALA A 127 18.26 27.97 36.77
CA ALA A 127 19.33 27.53 37.66
C ALA A 127 20.64 27.50 36.89
N VAL A 128 21.72 27.92 37.55
CA VAL A 128 23.09 27.91 37.00
C VAL A 128 23.55 26.46 36.80
N PRO A 129 24.35 26.13 35.77
CA PRO A 129 25.00 24.82 35.64
C PRO A 129 25.74 24.44 36.90
N ARG A 130 25.76 23.14 37.22
CA ARG A 130 26.52 22.68 38.36
C ARG A 130 28.00 22.80 38.03
N GLU A 131 28.69 23.66 38.77
CA GLU A 131 30.14 23.81 38.66
C GLU A 131 30.85 22.73 39.49
N TYR A 132 31.99 22.29 38.99
CA TYR A 132 32.85 21.31 39.65
C TYR A 132 34.27 21.89 39.81
N PRO A 133 34.95 21.64 40.95
CA PRO A 133 36.32 22.10 41.16
C PRO A 133 37.29 21.43 40.17
N TYR A 134 38.53 21.93 40.09
CA TYR A 134 39.58 21.39 39.20
C TYR A 134 39.21 21.44 37.71
N ASP A 135 38.79 22.61 37.23
CA ASP A 135 38.42 22.85 35.82
C ASP A 135 37.39 21.83 35.28
N GLY A 136 36.30 21.66 36.05
CA GLY A 136 35.25 20.72 35.69
C GLY A 136 35.57 19.25 35.95
N LEU A 137 36.59 18.91 36.77
CA LEU A 137 37.11 17.53 36.95
C LEU A 137 37.81 17.00 35.68
N ALA A 138 38.51 17.85 34.93
CA ALA A 138 39.15 17.49 33.67
C ALA A 138 40.12 16.31 33.81
N GLU A 139 40.95 16.28 34.85
CA GLU A 139 41.91 15.20 35.10
C GLU A 139 41.21 13.87 35.40
N GLN A 140 40.13 13.90 36.18
CA GLN A 140 39.38 12.70 36.57
C GLN A 140 38.51 12.14 35.43
N LEU A 141 38.11 12.98 34.47
CA LEU A 141 37.34 12.59 33.28
C LEU A 141 38.20 12.25 32.05
N GLY A 142 39.53 12.20 32.18
CA GLY A 142 40.42 11.75 31.11
C GLY A 142 41.11 12.85 30.32
N GLY A 143 41.24 14.05 30.89
CA GLY A 143 42.16 15.11 30.44
C GLY A 143 41.74 15.91 29.21
N GLN A 144 40.63 15.55 28.55
CA GLN A 144 40.00 16.42 27.54
C GLN A 144 39.01 17.35 28.22
N ILE A 145 39.20 18.66 27.98
CA ILE A 145 38.46 19.78 28.60
C ILE A 145 36.98 19.45 28.74
N ASN A 146 36.44 19.64 29.95
CA ASN A 146 35.02 19.50 30.20
C ASN A 146 34.25 20.58 29.44
N LYS A 147 33.66 20.20 28.30
CA LYS A 147 32.73 21.03 27.49
C LYS A 147 31.53 21.58 28.28
N ALA A 148 31.31 21.10 29.50
CA ALA A 148 30.27 21.61 30.40
C ALA A 148 30.56 23.03 30.93
N ASN A 149 31.79 23.55 30.82
CA ASN A 149 32.18 24.87 31.34
C ASN A 149 32.49 25.92 30.25
N THR A 150 32.35 25.59 28.97
CA THR A 150 32.44 26.58 27.89
C THR A 150 31.10 27.32 27.82
N GLY A 151 30.85 28.21 28.79
CA GLY A 151 30.03 29.37 28.51
C GLY A 151 30.78 30.14 27.43
N GLU A 152 30.34 29.99 26.18
CA GLU A 152 30.75 30.91 25.13
C GLU A 152 30.52 32.31 25.68
N GLU A 153 31.60 33.07 25.82
CA GLU A 153 31.57 34.51 25.94
C GLU A 153 30.84 35.01 24.68
N VAL A 154 29.52 35.14 24.79
CA VAL A 154 28.73 35.92 23.84
C VAL A 154 29.11 37.37 24.15
N GLU A 155 30.24 37.80 23.60
CA GLU A 155 30.54 39.23 23.44
C GLU A 155 29.43 39.86 22.59
N GLU A 156 28.93 41.01 23.05
CA GLU A 156 27.94 41.85 22.37
C GLU A 156 28.34 42.27 20.94
#